data_AF-A0A919SKS3-F1
#
_entry.id   AF-A0A919SKS3-F1
#
_cell.length_a   1.000
_cell.length_b   1.000
_cell.length_c   1.000
_cell.angle_alpha   90.00
_cell.angle_beta   90.00
_cell.angle_gamma   90.00
#
_symmetry.space_group_name_H-M   'P 1'
#
loop_
_entity.id
_entity.type
_entity.pdbx_description
1 polymer ?
#
loop_
_entity_poly.entity_id
_entity_poly.type
_entity_poly.pdbx_seq_one_letter_code
_entity_poly.pdbx_strand_id
1 'polypeptide(L)'
;MIIIYGGAADTQDTSQLRDRVERLIRHLGPARLVGGLVTDAELMVAAEGLKAGREVLAVVPDTRDAFRAAMAAEHGDAWTRTFDQLLDAPRLTLRELTPGETLLDVAAEAAGDEQQWLVTIGPRDAEPAGEAVRDLIARAQQRGLLTLDLSPVRREQRAFVVMPYGSKKDAESGAEIDCDCVFDRVYVPLLEDADLDWSRADLGKDTGIIHPSMLAELANCDVVLVDLTTTNFNVAYELGVRHVFAAASTMLVGPHIIELGKRTPPFDIAMSRVHSFDRGLHLTDEQATEAIRKLGPVLELAVAKAEDDSPAHAWFAMVERSAPLLLHNEVREREARFADAHRRVADATRFATILDTARWLDTAGLGTRDSQALRIKLGAALLGIQAYAEALQLFDRSQPEVGDPQHKIWLLNTVMAYRRLSEQTGVTPQEKLAHVDRAQRLLEKAVRDGYGDSETYGIWGGMIKREIQSAGLPREDPRTRELFTAMAEKYREGFDRDPSYYTGINLLLAMRLCSPERDGRFHDEFTEIGAATRLFANRALRWDRSDVWARLTLAELALHQALENTAPDLTGPAALYLTAFRTANPDQIASARNQLEFLRTYDSFPTEITTLLGHLDQR
;
A
#
# COMPACT_ATOMS: atom_id res chain seq x y z
N MET A 1 -21.50 -34.76 -17.18
CA MET A 1 -22.35 -34.30 -16.07
C MET A 1 -21.56 -33.60 -14.96
N ILE A 2 -22.12 -32.57 -14.29
CA ILE A 2 -21.52 -31.96 -13.10
C ILE A 2 -22.39 -32.25 -11.86
N ILE A 3 -21.76 -32.68 -10.78
CA ILE A 3 -22.33 -32.81 -9.44
C ILE A 3 -21.98 -31.54 -8.67
N ILE A 4 -22.96 -30.89 -8.06
CA ILE A 4 -22.81 -29.64 -7.33
C ILE A 4 -23.02 -29.92 -5.85
N TYR A 5 -22.13 -29.38 -5.03
CA TYR A 5 -22.28 -29.39 -3.59
C TYR A 5 -21.88 -28.03 -3.00
N GLY A 6 -22.81 -27.37 -2.32
CA GLY A 6 -22.56 -26.11 -1.64
C GLY A 6 -22.55 -26.30 -0.12
N GLY A 7 -21.52 -25.77 0.55
CA GLY A 7 -21.53 -25.46 1.97
C GLY A 7 -22.14 -24.08 2.23
N ALA A 8 -22.39 -23.73 3.50
CA ALA A 8 -22.91 -22.42 3.88
C ALA A 8 -21.92 -21.32 3.46
N ALA A 9 -22.18 -20.63 2.34
CA ALA A 9 -21.32 -19.58 1.83
C ALA A 9 -21.38 -18.33 2.72
N ASP A 10 -20.24 -17.72 3.03
CA ASP A 10 -20.22 -16.40 3.63
C ASP A 10 -20.71 -15.37 2.58
N THR A 11 -21.80 -14.69 2.93
CA THR A 11 -22.69 -13.91 2.03
C THR A 11 -22.07 -12.65 1.39
N GLN A 12 -20.76 -12.42 1.52
CA GLN A 12 -20.17 -11.13 1.14
C GLN A 12 -19.85 -10.97 -0.35
N ASP A 13 -19.91 -12.00 -1.21
CA ASP A 13 -19.49 -11.88 -2.62
C ASP A 13 -20.16 -12.85 -3.61
N THR A 14 -21.50 -12.87 -3.59
CA THR A 14 -22.29 -13.73 -4.48
C THR A 14 -22.17 -13.36 -5.96
N SER A 15 -21.73 -12.14 -6.30
CA SER A 15 -21.65 -11.69 -7.71
C SER A 15 -20.45 -12.30 -8.44
N GLN A 16 -19.26 -12.24 -7.87
CA GLN A 16 -18.07 -12.80 -8.51
C GLN A 16 -18.17 -14.32 -8.67
N LEU A 17 -18.67 -15.00 -7.62
CA LEU A 17 -18.90 -16.43 -7.66
C LEU A 17 -19.92 -16.83 -8.75
N ARG A 18 -20.98 -16.04 -8.94
CA ARG A 18 -21.96 -16.26 -10.02
C ARG A 18 -21.28 -16.18 -11.38
N ASP A 19 -20.44 -15.17 -11.61
CA ASP A 19 -19.74 -15.01 -12.88
C ASP A 19 -18.82 -16.20 -13.16
N ARG A 20 -18.08 -16.68 -12.15
CA ARG A 20 -17.23 -17.89 -12.24
C ARG A 20 -18.04 -19.13 -12.62
N VAL A 21 -19.17 -19.36 -11.96
CA VAL A 21 -20.07 -20.47 -12.26
C VAL A 21 -20.66 -20.36 -13.68
N GLU A 22 -21.08 -19.16 -14.09
CA GLU A 22 -21.58 -18.93 -15.45
C GLU A 22 -20.52 -19.26 -16.49
N ARG A 23 -19.27 -18.80 -16.29
CA ARG A 23 -18.14 -19.12 -17.17
C ARG A 23 -17.91 -20.63 -17.22
N LEU A 24 -17.80 -21.29 -16.08
CA LEU A 24 -17.54 -22.73 -16.03
C LEU A 24 -18.61 -23.53 -16.78
N ILE A 25 -19.91 -23.26 -16.54
CA ILE A 25 -21.01 -23.95 -17.23
C ILE A 25 -20.99 -23.67 -18.74
N ARG A 26 -20.68 -22.43 -19.14
CA ARG A 26 -20.64 -22.04 -20.55
C ARG A 26 -19.50 -22.74 -21.30
N HIS A 27 -18.31 -22.80 -20.72
CA HIS A 27 -17.12 -23.40 -21.34
C HIS A 27 -17.18 -24.93 -21.33
N LEU A 28 -17.60 -25.56 -20.22
CA LEU A 28 -17.73 -27.02 -20.14
C LEU A 28 -18.94 -27.57 -20.89
N GLY A 29 -20.02 -26.80 -20.95
CA GLY A 29 -21.27 -27.20 -21.60
C GLY A 29 -21.86 -28.52 -21.07
N PRO A 30 -21.98 -28.74 -19.74
CA PRO A 30 -22.43 -30.01 -19.19
C PRO A 30 -23.84 -30.34 -19.69
N ALA A 31 -24.11 -31.62 -19.97
CA ALA A 31 -25.46 -32.06 -20.35
C ALA A 31 -26.46 -31.85 -19.20
N ARG A 32 -26.02 -32.19 -17.98
CA ARG A 32 -26.82 -32.13 -16.74
C ARG A 32 -26.00 -31.69 -15.54
N LEU A 33 -26.68 -31.03 -14.61
CA LEU A 33 -26.26 -30.70 -13.26
C LEU A 33 -27.04 -31.54 -12.23
N VAL A 34 -26.38 -32.06 -11.20
CA VAL A 34 -27.01 -32.82 -10.11
C VAL A 34 -26.63 -32.21 -8.77
N GLY A 35 -27.58 -31.93 -7.88
CA GLY A 35 -27.27 -31.29 -6.59
C GLY A 35 -28.41 -31.39 -5.57
N GLY A 36 -28.11 -31.07 -4.31
CA GLY A 36 -29.07 -31.16 -3.20
C GLY A 36 -30.02 -29.97 -3.10
N LEU A 37 -29.63 -28.83 -3.68
CA LEU A 37 -30.32 -27.54 -3.57
C LEU A 37 -30.52 -27.09 -2.12
N VAL A 38 -29.62 -27.48 -1.22
CA VAL A 38 -29.69 -27.17 0.21
C VAL A 38 -29.31 -25.72 0.44
N THR A 39 -28.23 -25.26 -0.21
CA THR A 39 -27.64 -23.94 0.02
C THR A 39 -27.96 -22.92 -1.05
N ASP A 40 -27.87 -21.63 -0.72
CA ASP A 40 -28.00 -20.54 -1.70
C ASP A 40 -27.02 -20.66 -2.86
N ALA A 41 -25.82 -21.21 -2.61
CA ALA A 41 -24.83 -21.50 -3.64
C ALA A 41 -25.35 -22.56 -4.63
N GLU A 42 -25.90 -23.67 -4.16
CA GLU A 42 -26.48 -24.70 -5.03
C GLU A 42 -27.67 -24.18 -5.83
N LEU A 43 -28.55 -23.39 -5.20
CA LEU A 43 -29.66 -22.73 -5.89
C LEU A 43 -29.16 -21.82 -7.02
N MET A 44 -28.09 -21.05 -6.77
CA MET A 44 -27.45 -20.21 -7.78
C MET A 44 -26.88 -21.04 -8.94
N VAL A 45 -26.14 -22.10 -8.67
CA VAL A 45 -25.57 -22.94 -9.75
C VAL A 45 -26.68 -23.61 -10.56
N ALA A 46 -27.72 -24.11 -9.91
CA ALA A 46 -28.89 -24.67 -10.59
C ALA A 46 -29.58 -23.63 -11.48
N ALA A 47 -29.75 -22.40 -10.99
CA ALA A 47 -30.33 -21.31 -11.76
C ALA A 47 -29.50 -20.98 -13.01
N GLU A 48 -28.17 -20.85 -12.88
CA GLU A 48 -27.28 -20.58 -14.02
C GLU A 48 -27.26 -21.75 -15.02
N GLY A 49 -27.34 -22.99 -14.53
CA GLY A 49 -27.52 -24.18 -15.36
C GLY A 49 -28.78 -24.12 -16.22
N LEU A 50 -29.93 -23.85 -15.61
CA LEU A 50 -31.21 -23.75 -16.32
C LEU A 50 -31.21 -22.58 -17.32
N LYS A 51 -30.64 -21.43 -16.95
CA LYS A 51 -30.46 -20.27 -17.82
C LYS A 51 -29.58 -20.60 -19.04
N ALA A 52 -28.54 -21.41 -18.85
CA ALA A 52 -27.70 -21.96 -19.92
C ALA A 52 -28.36 -23.13 -20.68
N GLY A 53 -29.61 -23.48 -20.36
CA GLY A 53 -30.36 -24.55 -21.00
C GLY A 53 -29.91 -25.95 -20.61
N ARG A 54 -29.33 -26.16 -19.43
CA ARG A 54 -28.89 -27.48 -18.97
C ARG A 54 -29.99 -28.18 -18.18
N GLU A 55 -29.96 -29.52 -18.15
CA GLU A 55 -30.86 -30.27 -17.27
C GLU A 55 -30.37 -30.14 -15.82
N VAL A 56 -31.30 -30.05 -14.87
CA VAL A 56 -31.00 -30.05 -13.44
C VAL A 56 -31.76 -31.18 -12.76
N LEU A 57 -31.04 -32.02 -12.03
CA LEU A 57 -31.59 -33.04 -11.15
C LEU A 57 -31.36 -32.64 -9.70
N ALA A 58 -32.42 -32.21 -9.03
CA ALA A 58 -32.45 -31.92 -7.61
C ALA A 58 -32.66 -33.21 -6.82
N VAL A 59 -31.80 -33.48 -5.84
CA VAL A 59 -31.81 -34.71 -5.05
C VAL A 59 -32.03 -34.37 -3.59
N VAL A 60 -33.19 -34.71 -3.06
CA VAL A 60 -33.61 -34.29 -1.71
C VAL A 60 -33.71 -35.50 -0.76
N PRO A 61 -33.40 -35.34 0.55
CA PRO A 61 -33.34 -36.44 1.51
C PRO A 61 -34.71 -36.99 1.95
N ASP A 62 -35.80 -36.24 1.71
CA ASP A 62 -37.16 -36.59 2.12
C ASP A 62 -38.15 -36.01 1.09
N THR A 63 -39.45 -36.17 1.33
CA THR A 63 -40.52 -35.60 0.52
C THR A 63 -40.29 -34.12 0.26
N ARG A 64 -40.65 -33.67 -0.95
CA ARG A 64 -40.54 -32.26 -1.37
C ARG A 64 -41.01 -31.28 -0.29
N ASP A 65 -42.17 -31.54 0.31
CA ASP A 65 -42.78 -30.64 1.29
C ASP A 65 -42.03 -30.64 2.63
N ALA A 66 -41.56 -31.81 3.09
CA ALA A 66 -40.78 -31.93 4.32
C ALA A 66 -39.40 -31.26 4.18
N PHE A 67 -38.71 -31.51 3.06
CA PHE A 67 -37.42 -30.87 2.76
C PHE A 67 -37.57 -29.35 2.67
N ARG A 68 -38.56 -28.86 1.90
CA ARG A 68 -38.85 -27.43 1.76
C ARG A 68 -39.13 -26.78 3.12
N ALA A 69 -39.92 -27.43 3.99
CA ALA A 69 -40.24 -26.90 5.32
C ALA A 69 -39.00 -26.83 6.22
N ALA A 70 -38.13 -27.85 6.19
CA ALA A 70 -36.89 -27.87 6.96
C ALA A 70 -35.93 -26.76 6.52
N MET A 71 -35.69 -26.62 5.21
CA MET A 71 -34.80 -25.61 4.66
C MET A 71 -35.34 -24.19 4.82
N ALA A 72 -36.67 -23.98 4.72
CA ALA A 72 -37.28 -22.70 5.01
C ALA A 72 -37.06 -22.24 6.46
N ALA A 73 -37.03 -23.18 7.42
CA ALA A 73 -36.73 -22.87 8.81
C ALA A 73 -35.25 -22.47 9.04
N GLU A 74 -34.34 -23.02 8.24
CA GLU A 74 -32.89 -22.79 8.34
C GLU A 74 -32.43 -21.54 7.56
N HIS A 75 -32.90 -21.36 6.33
CA HIS A 75 -32.43 -20.33 5.39
C HIS A 75 -33.43 -19.18 5.16
N GLY A 76 -34.68 -19.31 5.63
CA GLY A 76 -35.70 -18.27 5.58
C GLY A 76 -36.39 -18.06 4.22
N ASP A 77 -37.14 -16.96 4.12
CA ASP A 77 -38.06 -16.68 3.00
C ASP A 77 -37.36 -16.45 1.65
N ALA A 78 -36.12 -15.95 1.69
CA ALA A 78 -35.36 -15.65 0.47
C ALA A 78 -34.99 -16.93 -0.28
N TRP A 79 -34.41 -17.90 0.43
CA TRP A 79 -34.11 -19.24 -0.08
C TRP A 79 -35.39 -19.92 -0.59
N THR A 80 -36.46 -19.88 0.21
CA THR A 80 -37.74 -20.54 -0.09
C THR A 80 -38.31 -20.09 -1.43
N ARG A 81 -38.28 -18.77 -1.67
CA ARG A 81 -38.76 -18.19 -2.92
C ARG A 81 -37.95 -18.65 -4.13
N THR A 82 -36.63 -18.69 -4.00
CA THR A 82 -35.73 -19.13 -5.08
C THR A 82 -35.91 -20.61 -5.37
N PHE A 83 -36.00 -21.45 -4.32
CA PHE A 83 -36.25 -22.88 -4.45
C PHE A 83 -37.56 -23.16 -5.20
N ASP A 84 -38.66 -22.52 -4.79
CA ASP A 84 -39.97 -22.69 -5.45
C ASP A 84 -39.91 -22.27 -6.93
N GLN A 85 -39.25 -21.15 -7.24
CA GLN A 85 -39.08 -20.69 -8.62
C GLN A 85 -38.31 -21.70 -9.49
N LEU A 86 -37.29 -22.34 -8.92
CA LEU A 86 -36.51 -23.37 -9.62
C LEU A 86 -37.33 -24.63 -9.87
N LEU A 87 -38.18 -25.04 -8.92
CA LEU A 87 -39.03 -26.23 -9.07
C LEU A 87 -40.04 -26.11 -10.20
N ASP A 88 -40.48 -24.90 -10.53
CA ASP A 88 -41.40 -24.64 -11.64
C ASP A 88 -40.68 -24.60 -13.01
N ALA A 89 -39.34 -24.71 -13.04
CA ALA A 89 -38.57 -24.67 -14.28
C ALA A 89 -38.69 -25.99 -15.07
N PRO A 90 -38.90 -25.93 -16.41
CA PRO A 90 -39.23 -27.10 -17.22
C PRO A 90 -38.09 -28.11 -17.40
N ARG A 91 -36.84 -27.73 -17.08
CA ARG A 91 -35.65 -28.60 -17.18
C ARG A 91 -35.12 -29.03 -15.81
N LEU A 92 -35.88 -28.78 -14.74
CA LEU A 92 -35.57 -29.25 -13.40
C LEU A 92 -36.44 -30.46 -13.06
N THR A 93 -35.80 -31.51 -12.58
CA THR A 93 -36.47 -32.70 -12.02
C THR A 93 -36.06 -32.87 -10.57
N LEU A 94 -36.99 -33.30 -9.71
CA LEU A 94 -36.73 -33.58 -8.30
C LEU A 94 -36.85 -35.08 -8.04
N ARG A 95 -35.86 -35.64 -7.35
CA ARG A 95 -35.81 -37.04 -6.92
C ARG A 95 -35.58 -37.10 -5.41
N GLU A 96 -36.39 -37.92 -4.74
CA GLU A 96 -36.26 -38.22 -3.31
C GLU A 96 -35.27 -39.37 -3.13
N LEU A 97 -34.37 -39.26 -2.14
CA LEU A 97 -33.40 -40.30 -1.80
C LEU A 97 -34.10 -41.48 -1.11
N THR A 98 -33.71 -42.68 -1.50
CA THR A 98 -34.10 -43.90 -0.78
C THR A 98 -33.18 -44.14 0.43
N PRO A 99 -33.63 -44.83 1.49
CA PRO A 99 -32.80 -45.07 2.67
C PRO A 99 -31.47 -45.76 2.33
N GLY A 100 -30.35 -45.09 2.65
CA GLY A 100 -28.99 -45.58 2.39
C GLY A 100 -28.40 -45.17 1.04
N GLU A 101 -29.17 -44.51 0.18
CA GLU A 101 -28.72 -43.94 -1.09
C GLU A 101 -28.08 -42.57 -0.87
N THR A 102 -26.99 -42.28 -1.59
CA THR A 102 -26.28 -41.00 -1.51
C THR A 102 -26.44 -40.17 -2.80
N LEU A 103 -26.12 -38.87 -2.71
CA LEU A 103 -26.07 -37.98 -3.89
C LEU A 103 -25.17 -38.54 -5.00
N LEU A 104 -24.02 -39.12 -4.63
CA LEU A 104 -23.08 -39.71 -5.60
C LEU A 104 -23.66 -40.98 -6.27
N ASP A 105 -24.56 -41.70 -5.60
CA ASP A 105 -25.21 -42.89 -6.18
C ASP A 105 -26.27 -42.48 -7.21
N VAL A 106 -27.09 -41.50 -6.87
CA VAL A 106 -28.07 -40.89 -7.80
C VAL A 106 -27.38 -40.28 -9.01
N ALA A 107 -26.28 -39.56 -8.78
CA ALA A 107 -25.48 -39.00 -9.86
C ALA A 107 -24.90 -40.10 -10.76
N ALA A 108 -24.36 -41.19 -10.18
CA ALA A 108 -23.82 -42.29 -10.96
C ALA A 108 -24.87 -42.98 -11.84
N GLU A 109 -26.08 -43.18 -11.33
CA GLU A 109 -27.20 -43.71 -12.11
C GLU A 109 -27.61 -42.74 -13.23
N ALA A 110 -27.68 -41.44 -12.92
CA ALA A 110 -28.13 -40.42 -13.85
C ALA A 110 -27.13 -40.15 -15.00
N ALA A 111 -25.84 -40.39 -14.80
CA ALA A 111 -24.79 -40.13 -15.77
C ALA A 111 -24.74 -41.14 -16.92
N GLY A 112 -25.07 -42.41 -16.68
CA GLY A 112 -24.82 -43.48 -17.64
C GLY A 112 -23.33 -43.56 -18.00
N ASP A 113 -23.00 -43.35 -19.28
CA ASP A 113 -21.62 -43.35 -19.80
C ASP A 113 -20.95 -41.95 -19.75
N GLU A 114 -21.65 -40.90 -19.28
CA GLU A 114 -21.06 -39.57 -19.18
C GLU A 114 -20.02 -39.46 -18.07
N GLN A 115 -18.93 -38.74 -18.34
CA GLN A 115 -17.97 -38.37 -17.30
C GLN A 115 -18.59 -37.43 -16.26
N GLN A 116 -18.16 -37.60 -15.01
CA GLN A 116 -18.74 -36.94 -13.84
C GLN A 116 -17.69 -36.12 -13.12
N TRP A 117 -17.96 -34.83 -12.94
CA TRP A 117 -17.10 -33.93 -12.16
C TRP A 117 -17.87 -33.42 -10.95
N LEU A 118 -17.23 -33.37 -9.79
CA LEU A 118 -17.76 -32.76 -8.58
C LEU A 118 -17.25 -31.31 -8.49
N VAL A 119 -18.17 -30.36 -8.35
CA VAL A 119 -17.88 -28.95 -8.08
C VAL A 119 -18.37 -28.61 -6.68
N THR A 120 -17.45 -28.16 -5.82
CA THR A 120 -17.73 -27.72 -4.46
C THR A 120 -17.67 -26.21 -4.32
N ILE A 121 -18.51 -25.65 -3.44
CA ILE A 121 -18.53 -24.22 -3.11
C ILE A 121 -18.70 -24.09 -1.59
N GLY A 122 -17.78 -23.48 -0.84
CA GLY A 122 -17.97 -23.28 0.61
C GLY A 122 -16.81 -22.57 1.33
N PRO A 123 -16.89 -22.32 2.65
CA PRO A 123 -15.77 -21.72 3.38
C PRO A 123 -14.72 -22.81 3.63
N ARG A 124 -13.51 -22.67 3.06
CA ARG A 124 -12.38 -23.59 3.33
C ARG A 124 -12.05 -23.70 4.82
N ASP A 125 -12.43 -22.71 5.64
CA ASP A 125 -12.03 -22.56 7.04
C ASP A 125 -13.16 -22.69 8.10
N ALA A 126 -14.40 -23.06 7.74
CA ALA A 126 -15.51 -23.17 8.71
C ALA A 126 -15.86 -24.63 9.08
N GLU A 127 -15.53 -25.04 10.31
CA GLU A 127 -16.01 -26.28 10.94
C GLU A 127 -17.42 -26.03 11.54
N PRO A 128 -18.49 -26.75 11.14
CA PRO A 128 -18.56 -28.20 10.87
C PRO A 128 -18.92 -28.58 9.42
N ALA A 129 -19.11 -27.63 8.50
CA ALA A 129 -19.36 -27.92 7.08
C ALA A 129 -18.14 -28.59 6.41
N GLY A 130 -16.94 -28.33 6.93
CA GLY A 130 -15.68 -28.89 6.42
C GLY A 130 -15.59 -30.42 6.47
N GLU A 131 -16.11 -31.12 7.48
CA GLU A 131 -15.96 -32.58 7.57
C GLU A 131 -16.83 -33.31 6.54
N ALA A 132 -18.09 -32.88 6.35
CA ALA A 132 -18.99 -33.46 5.36
C ALA A 132 -18.52 -33.19 3.92
N VAL A 133 -18.05 -31.98 3.62
CA VAL A 133 -17.46 -31.64 2.32
C VAL A 133 -16.21 -32.49 2.05
N ARG A 134 -15.31 -32.62 3.04
CA ARG A 134 -14.10 -33.44 2.92
C ARG A 134 -14.43 -34.92 2.68
N ASP A 135 -15.41 -35.48 3.39
CA ASP A 135 -15.87 -36.86 3.17
C ASP A 135 -16.47 -37.04 1.76
N LEU A 136 -17.28 -36.09 1.29
CA LEU A 136 -17.83 -36.12 -0.06
C LEU A 136 -16.73 -36.07 -1.13
N ILE A 137 -15.76 -35.16 -0.99
CA ILE A 137 -14.60 -35.05 -1.89
C ILE A 137 -13.81 -36.36 -1.89
N ALA A 138 -13.51 -36.92 -0.71
CA ALA A 138 -12.77 -38.17 -0.60
C ALA A 138 -13.51 -39.33 -1.28
N ARG A 139 -14.84 -39.45 -1.09
CA ARG A 139 -15.66 -40.46 -1.76
C ARG A 139 -15.74 -40.27 -3.27
N ALA A 140 -15.85 -39.03 -3.74
CA ALA A 140 -15.84 -38.72 -5.17
C ALA A 140 -14.49 -39.09 -5.80
N GLN A 141 -13.39 -38.76 -5.15
CA GLN A 141 -12.04 -39.12 -5.61
C GLN A 141 -11.80 -40.63 -5.59
N GLN A 142 -12.30 -41.36 -4.59
CA GLN A 142 -12.26 -42.84 -4.56
C GLN A 142 -13.03 -43.46 -5.73
N ARG A 143 -14.09 -42.79 -6.21
CA ARG A 143 -14.85 -43.16 -7.41
C ARG A 143 -14.21 -42.68 -8.71
N GLY A 144 -13.06 -42.00 -8.65
CA GLY A 144 -12.33 -41.51 -9.82
C GLY A 144 -12.85 -40.21 -10.41
N LEU A 145 -13.72 -39.47 -9.70
CA LEU A 145 -14.25 -38.18 -10.18
C LEU A 145 -13.17 -37.09 -10.10
N LEU A 146 -13.25 -36.11 -11.01
CA LEU A 146 -12.54 -34.84 -10.84
C LEU A 146 -13.26 -34.00 -9.80
N THR A 147 -12.52 -33.33 -8.92
CA THR A 147 -13.08 -32.42 -7.92
C THR A 147 -12.55 -31.02 -8.18
N LEU A 148 -13.44 -30.04 -8.36
CA LEU A 148 -13.12 -28.62 -8.50
C LEU A 148 -13.73 -27.85 -7.32
N ASP A 149 -13.01 -26.86 -6.82
CA ASP A 149 -13.40 -26.02 -5.71
C ASP A 149 -13.52 -24.56 -6.17
N LEU A 150 -14.75 -24.05 -6.24
CA LEU A 150 -15.01 -22.66 -6.65
C LEU A 150 -15.10 -21.71 -5.46
N SER A 151 -14.70 -22.15 -4.27
CA SER A 151 -14.64 -21.29 -3.09
C SER A 151 -13.67 -20.12 -3.34
N PRO A 152 -13.99 -18.89 -2.92
CA PRO A 152 -13.06 -17.78 -3.07
C PRO A 152 -11.86 -17.99 -2.14
N VAL A 153 -10.66 -17.99 -2.72
CA VAL A 153 -9.37 -18.14 -2.03
C VAL A 153 -8.47 -16.92 -2.27
N ARG A 154 -8.60 -16.25 -3.43
CA ARG A 154 -7.66 -15.25 -3.95
C ARG A 154 -8.38 -14.16 -4.76
N ARG A 155 -9.01 -13.19 -4.08
CA ARG A 155 -9.82 -12.15 -4.71
C ARG A 155 -9.10 -11.19 -5.69
N GLU A 156 -7.78 -11.27 -5.87
CA GLU A 156 -7.02 -10.22 -6.57
C GLU A 156 -5.92 -10.73 -7.51
N GLN A 157 -5.73 -12.05 -7.65
CA GLN A 157 -4.66 -12.58 -8.50
C GLN A 157 -5.12 -12.78 -9.94
N ARG A 158 -4.30 -12.30 -10.88
CA ARG A 158 -4.64 -12.28 -12.31
C ARG A 158 -3.83 -13.31 -13.09
N ALA A 159 -4.49 -14.04 -13.97
CA ALA A 159 -3.86 -14.98 -14.89
C ALA A 159 -4.02 -14.54 -16.35
N PHE A 160 -2.94 -14.63 -17.13
CA PHE A 160 -3.00 -14.39 -18.57
C PHE A 160 -2.71 -15.68 -19.34
N VAL A 161 -3.60 -16.04 -20.25
CA VAL A 161 -3.47 -17.25 -21.08
C VAL A 161 -2.95 -16.87 -22.46
N VAL A 162 -1.74 -17.33 -22.74
CA VAL A 162 -1.03 -17.20 -24.02
C VAL A 162 -1.13 -18.53 -24.75
N MET A 163 -1.92 -18.58 -25.82
CA MET A 163 -2.12 -19.80 -26.59
C MET A 163 -2.52 -19.53 -28.05
N PRO A 164 -2.35 -20.49 -28.98
CA PRO A 164 -3.03 -20.43 -30.25
C PRO A 164 -4.57 -20.50 -30.04
N TYR A 165 -5.33 -19.67 -30.76
CA TYR A 165 -6.80 -19.61 -30.65
C TYR A 165 -7.50 -20.24 -31.86
N GLY A 166 -8.64 -20.91 -31.67
CA GLY A 166 -9.37 -21.60 -32.74
C GLY A 166 -8.64 -22.82 -33.32
N SER A 167 -9.07 -23.25 -34.52
CA SER A 167 -8.42 -24.34 -35.25
C SER A 167 -7.14 -23.85 -35.94
N LYS A 168 -6.01 -24.49 -35.66
CA LYS A 168 -4.73 -24.20 -36.30
C LYS A 168 -4.22 -25.41 -37.05
N LYS A 169 -3.67 -25.18 -38.24
CA LYS A 169 -2.92 -26.20 -38.94
C LYS A 169 -1.56 -26.32 -38.33
N ASP A 170 -1.24 -27.53 -37.91
CA ASP A 170 0.09 -27.88 -37.48
C ASP A 170 1.09 -27.74 -38.64
N ALA A 171 2.20 -27.04 -38.41
CA ALA A 171 3.15 -26.72 -39.46
C ALA A 171 3.91 -27.95 -40.00
N GLU A 172 4.12 -28.97 -39.16
CA GLU A 172 4.89 -30.17 -39.52
C GLU A 172 4.01 -31.28 -40.12
N SER A 173 2.89 -31.59 -39.47
CA SER A 173 2.00 -32.68 -39.90
C SER A 173 0.88 -32.24 -40.85
N GLY A 174 0.58 -30.93 -40.90
CA GLY A 174 -0.58 -30.40 -41.62
C GLY A 174 -1.93 -30.71 -40.99
N ALA A 175 -1.97 -31.41 -39.85
CA ALA A 175 -3.19 -31.74 -39.13
C ALA A 175 -3.88 -30.48 -38.59
N GLU A 176 -5.20 -30.48 -38.60
CA GLU A 176 -5.99 -29.42 -37.98
C GLU A 176 -6.16 -29.72 -36.49
N ILE A 177 -5.69 -28.80 -35.64
CA ILE A 177 -5.73 -28.92 -34.19
C ILE A 177 -6.68 -27.85 -33.66
N ASP A 178 -7.76 -28.30 -33.03
CA ASP A 178 -8.63 -27.45 -32.23
C ASP A 178 -7.92 -27.09 -30.93
N CYS A 179 -7.55 -25.81 -30.78
CA CYS A 179 -6.90 -25.29 -29.59
C CYS A 179 -7.92 -24.78 -28.56
N ASP A 180 -9.11 -24.35 -29.00
CA ASP A 180 -10.16 -23.85 -28.12
C ASP A 180 -10.70 -24.98 -27.22
N CYS A 181 -10.75 -26.22 -27.71
CA CYS A 181 -11.20 -27.35 -26.89
C CYS A 181 -10.35 -27.56 -25.62
N VAL A 182 -9.05 -27.28 -25.66
CA VAL A 182 -8.16 -27.36 -24.48
C VAL A 182 -8.39 -26.16 -23.57
N PHE A 183 -8.56 -24.97 -24.14
CA PHE A 183 -8.90 -23.79 -23.36
C PHE A 183 -10.17 -24.01 -22.54
N ASP A 184 -11.25 -24.42 -23.20
CA ASP A 184 -12.57 -24.55 -22.61
C ASP A 184 -12.66 -25.68 -21.58
N ARG A 185 -12.01 -26.82 -21.86
CA ARG A 185 -12.18 -28.05 -21.06
C ARG A 185 -11.02 -28.37 -20.12
N VAL A 186 -9.88 -27.69 -20.23
CA VAL A 186 -8.72 -27.88 -19.35
C VAL A 186 -8.37 -26.59 -18.64
N TYR A 187 -8.09 -25.50 -19.36
CA TYR A 187 -7.56 -24.28 -18.74
C TYR A 187 -8.60 -23.49 -17.97
N VAL A 188 -9.81 -23.31 -18.50
CA VAL A 188 -10.88 -22.62 -17.75
C VAL A 188 -11.18 -23.34 -16.43
N PRO A 189 -11.46 -24.66 -16.38
CA PRO A 189 -11.66 -25.36 -15.12
C PRO A 189 -10.50 -25.25 -14.14
N LEU A 190 -9.26 -25.33 -14.64
CA LEU A 190 -8.05 -25.22 -13.85
C LEU A 190 -7.89 -23.82 -13.21
N LEU A 191 -8.15 -22.76 -13.98
CA LEU A 191 -8.07 -21.37 -13.52
C LEU A 191 -9.22 -21.01 -12.57
N GLU A 192 -10.41 -21.53 -12.84
CA GLU A 192 -11.56 -21.38 -11.95
C GLU A 192 -11.32 -22.12 -10.63
N ASP A 193 -10.79 -23.35 -10.62
CA ASP A 193 -10.42 -24.07 -9.39
C ASP A 193 -9.38 -23.33 -8.54
N ALA A 194 -8.45 -22.62 -9.19
CA ALA A 194 -7.44 -21.81 -8.52
C ALA A 194 -7.91 -20.42 -8.06
N ASP A 195 -9.18 -20.05 -8.33
CA ASP A 195 -9.76 -18.73 -8.07
C ASP A 195 -8.93 -17.58 -8.67
N LEU A 196 -8.57 -17.70 -9.95
CA LEU A 196 -7.82 -16.67 -10.67
C LEU A 196 -8.74 -15.86 -11.59
N ASP A 197 -8.57 -14.53 -11.58
CA ASP A 197 -9.18 -13.66 -12.59
C ASP A 197 -8.38 -13.76 -13.88
N TRP A 198 -8.93 -14.41 -14.90
CA TRP A 198 -8.18 -14.77 -16.09
C TRP A 198 -8.63 -14.00 -17.34
N SER A 199 -7.66 -13.70 -18.21
CA SER A 199 -7.89 -13.20 -19.56
C SER A 199 -7.11 -14.01 -20.60
N ARG A 200 -7.61 -14.05 -21.83
CA ARG A 200 -6.96 -14.68 -23.00
C ARG A 200 -6.70 -13.61 -24.05
N ALA A 201 -5.56 -13.68 -24.72
CA ALA A 201 -5.05 -12.61 -25.60
C ALA A 201 -6.04 -12.14 -26.70
N ASP A 202 -6.93 -13.01 -27.20
CA ASP A 202 -7.91 -12.70 -28.26
C ASP A 202 -9.28 -12.23 -27.74
N LEU A 203 -9.56 -12.33 -26.44
CA LEU A 203 -10.85 -11.92 -25.85
C LEU A 203 -10.95 -10.41 -25.56
N GLY A 204 -9.84 -9.67 -25.72
CA GLY A 204 -9.78 -8.22 -25.53
C GLY A 204 -10.59 -7.44 -26.58
N LYS A 205 -11.34 -6.42 -26.14
CA LYS A 205 -12.16 -5.55 -27.01
C LYS A 205 -11.37 -4.34 -27.53
N ASP A 206 -10.16 -4.56 -28.02
CA ASP A 206 -9.30 -3.47 -28.48
C ASP A 206 -9.61 -3.10 -29.94
N THR A 207 -9.98 -1.85 -30.19
CA THR A 207 -10.28 -1.32 -31.54
C THR A 207 -9.06 -0.66 -32.21
N GLY A 208 -7.84 -0.98 -31.77
CA GLY A 208 -6.59 -0.33 -32.18
C GLY A 208 -5.36 -1.26 -32.18
N ILE A 209 -4.17 -0.71 -31.88
CA ILE A 209 -2.94 -1.51 -31.71
C ILE A 209 -3.10 -2.34 -30.44
N ILE A 210 -3.16 -3.67 -30.56
CA ILE A 210 -3.39 -4.62 -29.45
C ILE A 210 -2.18 -4.77 -28.52
N HIS A 211 -1.00 -4.32 -28.96
CA HIS A 211 0.26 -4.52 -28.23
C HIS A 211 0.26 -3.91 -26.81
N PRO A 212 -0.21 -2.68 -26.54
CA PRO A 212 -0.10 -2.10 -25.20
C PRO A 212 -0.85 -2.88 -24.12
N SER A 213 -2.08 -3.33 -24.38
CA SER A 213 -2.89 -4.13 -23.44
C SER A 213 -2.25 -5.50 -23.21
N MET A 214 -1.92 -6.22 -24.28
CA MET A 214 -1.22 -7.51 -24.21
C MET A 214 0.12 -7.42 -23.47
N LEU A 215 0.95 -6.41 -23.77
CA LEU A 215 2.24 -6.21 -23.08
C LEU A 215 2.04 -5.89 -21.59
N ALA A 216 1.00 -5.14 -21.24
CA ALA A 216 0.65 -4.87 -19.85
C ALA A 216 0.24 -6.15 -19.11
N GLU A 217 -0.54 -7.04 -19.74
CA GLU A 217 -0.90 -8.33 -19.14
C GLU A 217 0.33 -9.22 -18.93
N LEU A 218 1.18 -9.37 -19.94
CA LEU A 218 2.42 -10.16 -19.84
C LEU A 218 3.34 -9.64 -18.73
N ALA A 219 3.41 -8.32 -18.55
CA ALA A 219 4.25 -7.68 -17.56
C ALA A 219 3.66 -7.72 -16.14
N ASN A 220 2.34 -7.66 -15.99
CA ASN A 220 1.69 -7.35 -14.71
C ASN A 220 0.81 -8.47 -14.16
N CYS A 221 0.41 -9.48 -14.94
CA CYS A 221 -0.33 -10.62 -14.40
C CYS A 221 0.53 -11.43 -13.43
N ASP A 222 -0.11 -11.93 -12.38
CA ASP A 222 0.54 -12.77 -11.37
C ASP A 222 1.04 -14.06 -11.97
N VAL A 223 0.24 -14.67 -12.85
CA VAL A 223 0.59 -15.92 -13.53
C VAL A 223 0.34 -15.80 -15.02
N VAL A 224 1.24 -16.37 -15.83
CA VAL A 224 1.03 -16.53 -17.26
C VAL A 224 1.08 -18.01 -17.62
N LEU A 225 -0.03 -18.53 -18.16
CA LEU A 225 -0.11 -19.89 -18.71
C LEU A 225 0.19 -19.82 -20.20
N VAL A 226 1.21 -20.55 -20.65
CA VAL A 226 1.69 -20.52 -22.03
C VAL A 226 1.53 -21.90 -22.67
N ASP A 227 0.59 -22.02 -23.61
CA ASP A 227 0.38 -23.23 -24.39
C ASP A 227 1.23 -23.22 -25.67
N LEU A 228 2.17 -24.15 -25.74
CA LEU A 228 3.15 -24.28 -26.82
C LEU A 228 2.66 -25.15 -27.99
N THR A 229 1.39 -25.57 -28.02
CA THR A 229 0.79 -26.34 -29.11
C THR A 229 1.01 -25.64 -30.45
N THR A 230 1.22 -26.40 -31.52
CA THR A 230 1.47 -25.93 -32.90
C THR A 230 2.72 -25.09 -33.13
N THR A 231 3.56 -24.84 -32.11
CA THR A 231 4.77 -24.00 -32.22
C THR A 231 4.46 -22.61 -32.82
N ASN A 232 3.40 -21.98 -32.33
CA ASN A 232 2.95 -20.68 -32.83
C ASN A 232 3.99 -19.58 -32.51
N PHE A 233 4.44 -18.84 -33.53
CA PHE A 233 5.44 -17.77 -33.36
C PHE A 233 4.97 -16.65 -32.43
N ASN A 234 3.68 -16.30 -32.43
CA ASN A 234 3.14 -15.25 -31.55
C ASN A 234 3.26 -15.66 -30.09
N VAL A 235 2.98 -16.93 -29.77
CA VAL A 235 3.15 -17.49 -28.41
C VAL A 235 4.62 -17.40 -27.97
N ALA A 236 5.56 -17.72 -28.86
CA ALA A 236 6.99 -17.60 -28.55
C ALA A 236 7.44 -16.16 -28.32
N TYR A 237 6.89 -15.20 -29.08
CA TYR A 237 7.14 -13.78 -28.89
C TYR A 237 6.62 -13.29 -27.53
N GLU A 238 5.38 -13.63 -27.18
CA GLU A 238 4.74 -13.27 -25.91
C GLU A 238 5.48 -13.87 -24.71
N LEU A 239 5.91 -15.13 -24.81
CA LEU A 239 6.78 -15.78 -23.81
C LEU A 239 8.11 -15.03 -23.62
N GLY A 240 8.75 -14.61 -24.71
CA GLY A 240 9.98 -13.83 -24.66
C GLY A 240 9.80 -12.49 -23.93
N VAL A 241 8.68 -11.80 -24.17
CA VAL A 241 8.32 -10.57 -23.44
C VAL A 241 8.11 -10.87 -21.96
N ARG A 242 7.34 -11.92 -21.60
CA ARG A 242 7.11 -12.31 -20.21
C ARG A 242 8.43 -12.54 -19.47
N HIS A 243 9.36 -13.27 -20.06
CA HIS A 243 10.66 -13.52 -19.45
C HIS A 243 11.44 -12.22 -19.14
N VAL A 244 11.28 -11.15 -19.93
CA VAL A 244 11.96 -9.87 -19.65
C VAL A 244 11.34 -9.12 -18.48
N PHE A 245 10.01 -9.21 -18.31
CA PHE A 245 9.29 -8.39 -17.32
C PHE A 245 8.96 -9.10 -16.01
N ALA A 246 9.02 -10.42 -15.97
CA ALA A 246 8.74 -11.20 -14.77
C ALA A 246 9.82 -12.27 -14.55
N ALA A 247 10.21 -12.42 -13.29
CA ALA A 247 11.20 -13.42 -12.86
C ALA A 247 10.60 -14.83 -12.70
N ALA A 248 9.30 -14.91 -12.36
CA ALA A 248 8.62 -16.13 -11.96
C ALA A 248 7.15 -16.18 -12.45
N SER A 249 6.48 -17.29 -12.15
CA SER A 249 5.06 -17.55 -12.39
C SER A 249 4.68 -17.64 -13.87
N THR A 250 5.54 -18.27 -14.66
CA THR A 250 5.34 -18.56 -16.08
C THR A 250 5.19 -20.07 -16.27
N MET A 251 3.95 -20.55 -16.40
CA MET A 251 3.64 -21.97 -16.55
C MET A 251 3.64 -22.38 -18.01
N LEU A 252 4.66 -23.13 -18.43
CA LEU A 252 4.75 -23.66 -19.81
C LEU A 252 4.04 -25.01 -19.93
N VAL A 253 3.09 -25.08 -20.86
CA VAL A 253 2.31 -26.29 -21.15
C VAL A 253 2.55 -26.72 -22.60
N GLY A 254 2.89 -27.98 -22.80
CA GLY A 254 3.07 -28.60 -24.11
C GLY A 254 2.20 -29.85 -24.25
N PRO A 255 0.93 -29.71 -24.68
CA PRO A 255 0.05 -30.85 -24.92
C PRO A 255 0.66 -31.84 -25.93
N HIS A 256 0.69 -33.12 -25.57
CA HIS A 256 1.17 -34.20 -26.43
C HIS A 256 -0.01 -34.79 -27.19
N ILE A 257 -0.05 -34.54 -28.51
CA ILE A 257 -1.09 -35.08 -29.39
C ILE A 257 -0.65 -36.46 -29.86
N ILE A 258 -1.31 -37.50 -29.35
CA ILE A 258 -0.90 -38.91 -29.51
C ILE A 258 -0.71 -39.29 -30.98
N GLU A 259 -1.62 -38.85 -31.85
CA GLU A 259 -1.62 -39.15 -33.28
C GLU A 259 -0.46 -38.49 -34.05
N LEU A 260 0.13 -37.43 -33.47
CA LEU A 260 1.25 -36.68 -34.06
C LEU A 260 2.62 -37.11 -33.53
N GLY A 261 2.64 -38.07 -32.60
CA GLY A 261 3.84 -38.60 -31.97
C GLY A 261 4.55 -37.60 -31.04
N LYS A 262 5.65 -38.07 -30.44
CA LYS A 262 6.41 -37.28 -29.48
C LYS A 262 7.12 -36.12 -30.19
N ARG A 263 6.90 -34.91 -29.67
CA ARG A 263 7.55 -33.69 -30.15
C ARG A 263 8.39 -33.07 -29.06
N THR A 264 9.46 -32.40 -29.48
CA THR A 264 10.34 -31.66 -28.59
C THR A 264 10.07 -30.18 -28.81
N PRO A 265 9.95 -29.36 -27.75
CA PRO A 265 9.91 -27.91 -27.90
C PRO A 265 11.14 -27.39 -28.68
N PRO A 266 11.05 -26.19 -29.29
CA PRO A 266 12.21 -25.50 -29.86
C PRO A 266 13.38 -25.41 -28.88
N PHE A 267 14.62 -25.42 -29.38
CA PHE A 267 15.85 -25.50 -28.57
C PHE A 267 15.86 -24.57 -27.34
N ASP A 268 15.54 -23.28 -27.53
CA ASP A 268 15.56 -22.30 -26.44
C ASP A 268 14.47 -22.54 -25.37
N ILE A 269 13.34 -23.15 -25.75
CA ILE A 269 12.24 -23.49 -24.86
C ILE A 269 12.47 -24.85 -24.18
N ALA A 270 13.17 -25.77 -24.85
CA ALA A 270 13.48 -27.10 -24.32
C ALA A 270 14.40 -27.07 -23.09
N MET A 271 15.06 -25.94 -22.83
CA MET A 271 15.84 -25.70 -21.62
C MET A 271 14.96 -25.32 -20.40
N SER A 272 13.71 -24.92 -20.63
CA SER A 272 12.73 -24.62 -19.59
C SER A 272 11.88 -25.84 -19.24
N ARG A 273 11.32 -25.87 -18.03
CA ARG A 273 10.42 -26.94 -17.61
C ARG A 273 9.06 -26.78 -18.31
N VAL A 274 8.77 -27.68 -19.25
CA VAL A 274 7.49 -27.76 -19.97
C VAL A 274 6.66 -28.91 -19.44
N HIS A 275 5.45 -28.62 -18.98
CA HIS A 275 4.50 -29.62 -18.47
C HIS A 275 3.63 -30.13 -19.61
N SER A 276 3.55 -31.45 -19.79
CA SER A 276 2.75 -32.05 -20.87
C SER A 276 1.63 -32.92 -20.33
N PHE A 277 0.56 -33.09 -21.10
CA PHE A 277 -0.48 -34.09 -20.88
C PHE A 277 -0.85 -34.71 -22.23
N ASP A 278 -1.39 -35.93 -22.21
CA ASP A 278 -1.76 -36.64 -23.42
C ASP A 278 -3.18 -36.23 -23.86
N ARG A 279 -3.34 -35.91 -25.15
CA ARG A 279 -4.64 -35.68 -25.78
C ARG A 279 -4.70 -36.31 -27.17
N GLY A 280 -5.92 -36.60 -27.62
CA GLY A 280 -6.17 -36.88 -29.03
C GLY A 280 -6.30 -35.59 -29.85
N LEU A 281 -6.45 -35.74 -31.16
CA LEU A 281 -6.91 -34.65 -32.03
C LEU A 281 -8.26 -34.11 -31.56
N HIS A 282 -9.14 -35.01 -31.11
CA HIS A 282 -10.35 -34.67 -30.37
C HIS A 282 -10.15 -34.95 -28.88
N LEU A 283 -10.21 -33.90 -28.05
CA LEU A 283 -10.06 -34.04 -26.61
C LEU A 283 -11.26 -34.80 -26.02
N THR A 284 -11.00 -35.86 -25.26
CA THR A 284 -12.03 -36.58 -24.49
C THR A 284 -12.15 -36.03 -23.07
N ASP A 285 -13.27 -36.30 -22.39
CA ASP A 285 -13.44 -35.87 -20.99
C ASP A 285 -12.43 -36.54 -20.04
N GLU A 286 -12.06 -37.78 -20.32
CA GLU A 286 -11.04 -38.51 -19.56
C GLU A 286 -9.67 -37.85 -19.70
N GLN A 287 -9.28 -37.48 -20.93
CA GLN A 287 -8.04 -36.75 -21.18
C GLN A 287 -8.04 -35.35 -20.55
N ALA A 288 -9.15 -34.63 -20.60
CA ALA A 288 -9.29 -33.35 -19.93
C ALA A 288 -9.15 -33.48 -18.41
N THR A 289 -9.78 -34.51 -17.83
CA THR A 289 -9.70 -34.82 -16.40
C THR A 289 -8.26 -35.10 -15.97
N GLU A 290 -7.55 -35.95 -16.71
CA GLU A 290 -6.15 -36.27 -16.43
C GLU A 290 -5.23 -35.06 -16.60
N ALA A 291 -5.49 -34.22 -17.61
CA ALA A 291 -4.77 -32.98 -17.81
C ALA A 291 -4.93 -32.04 -16.61
N ILE A 292 -6.16 -31.82 -16.12
CA ILE A 292 -6.42 -30.96 -14.96
C ILE A 292 -5.71 -31.49 -13.71
N ARG A 293 -5.79 -32.81 -13.44
CA ARG A 293 -5.09 -33.43 -12.30
C ARG A 293 -3.58 -33.23 -12.35
N LYS A 294 -3.00 -33.31 -13.56
CA LYS A 294 -1.57 -33.16 -13.76
C LYS A 294 -1.11 -31.70 -13.67
N LEU A 295 -1.94 -30.76 -14.12
CA LEU A 295 -1.61 -29.33 -14.18
C LEU A 295 -1.98 -28.56 -12.91
N GLY A 296 -2.96 -29.01 -12.12
CA GLY A 296 -3.38 -28.40 -10.84
C GLY A 296 -2.22 -28.06 -9.91
N PRO A 297 -1.43 -29.06 -9.46
CA PRO A 297 -0.30 -28.82 -8.56
C PRO A 297 0.77 -27.89 -9.16
N VAL A 298 0.91 -27.88 -10.49
CA VAL A 298 1.88 -27.00 -11.19
C VAL A 298 1.40 -25.55 -11.14
N LEU A 299 0.11 -25.32 -11.40
CA LEU A 299 -0.47 -23.99 -11.32
C LEU A 299 -0.37 -23.45 -9.88
N GLU A 300 -0.65 -24.28 -8.87
CA GLU A 300 -0.50 -23.89 -7.45
C GLU A 300 0.92 -23.41 -7.12
N LEU A 301 1.95 -24.11 -7.63
CA LEU A 301 3.34 -23.70 -7.46
C LEU A 301 3.66 -22.38 -8.18
N ALA A 302 3.18 -22.22 -9.41
CA ALA A 302 3.37 -20.98 -10.17
C ALA A 302 2.70 -19.79 -9.48
N VAL A 303 1.48 -19.99 -8.98
CA VAL A 303 0.68 -19.02 -8.22
C VAL A 303 1.36 -18.64 -6.90
N ALA A 304 2.06 -19.57 -6.24
CA ALA A 304 2.79 -19.31 -5.00
C ALA A 304 4.12 -18.55 -5.21
N LYS A 305 4.52 -18.26 -6.46
CA LYS A 305 5.81 -17.61 -6.80
C LYS A 305 7.01 -18.35 -6.20
N ALA A 306 7.01 -19.68 -6.28
CA ALA A 306 7.94 -20.52 -5.55
C ALA A 306 9.41 -20.39 -6.00
N GLU A 307 9.66 -20.22 -7.31
CA GLU A 307 11.01 -20.20 -7.91
C GLU A 307 11.06 -19.29 -9.14
N ASP A 308 12.25 -18.74 -9.44
CA ASP A 308 12.49 -18.04 -10.71
C ASP A 308 12.42 -19.02 -11.89
N ASP A 309 11.62 -18.69 -12.89
CA ASP A 309 11.43 -19.47 -14.12
C ASP A 309 11.83 -18.71 -15.41
N SER A 310 12.28 -17.47 -15.26
CA SER A 310 12.75 -16.64 -16.36
C SER A 310 14.25 -16.83 -16.64
N PRO A 311 14.63 -17.22 -17.88
CA PRO A 311 16.03 -17.25 -18.28
C PRO A 311 16.69 -15.86 -18.21
N ALA A 312 15.95 -14.77 -18.49
CA ALA A 312 16.52 -13.43 -18.43
C ALA A 312 16.93 -13.02 -17.01
N HIS A 313 16.09 -13.33 -16.01
CA HIS A 313 16.37 -13.02 -14.61
C HIS A 313 17.41 -13.97 -14.00
N ALA A 314 17.56 -15.18 -14.55
CA ALA A 314 18.63 -16.10 -14.16
C ALA A 314 20.04 -15.61 -14.54
N TRP A 315 20.19 -14.81 -15.61
CA TRP A 315 21.50 -14.32 -16.07
C TRP A 315 21.75 -12.83 -15.83
N PHE A 316 20.71 -12.01 -15.75
CA PHE A 316 20.84 -10.57 -15.54
C PHE A 316 20.27 -10.16 -14.19
N ALA A 317 21.02 -9.31 -13.47
CA ALA A 317 20.50 -8.56 -12.33
C ALA A 317 19.54 -7.47 -12.84
N MET A 318 18.33 -7.90 -13.19
CA MET A 318 17.25 -7.00 -13.59
C MET A 318 16.86 -6.17 -12.37
N VAL A 319 16.76 -4.85 -12.53
CA VAL A 319 16.28 -3.97 -11.46
C VAL A 319 14.85 -4.41 -11.13
N GLU A 320 14.61 -4.82 -9.89
CA GLU A 320 13.26 -5.06 -9.38
C GLU A 320 12.43 -3.80 -9.63
N ARG A 321 11.51 -3.89 -10.58
CA ARG A 321 10.56 -2.81 -10.83
C ARG A 321 9.34 -3.07 -9.97
N SER A 322 8.89 -2.05 -9.26
CA SER A 322 7.63 -2.13 -8.51
C SER A 322 6.48 -2.35 -9.49
N ALA A 323 5.86 -3.53 -9.43
CA ALA A 323 4.62 -3.80 -10.14
C ALA A 323 3.46 -2.97 -9.54
N PRO A 324 2.45 -2.57 -10.34
CA PRO A 324 2.37 -2.78 -11.79
C PRO A 324 3.24 -1.77 -12.56
N LEU A 325 3.82 -2.25 -13.67
CA LEU A 325 4.43 -1.40 -14.68
C LEU A 325 3.33 -0.60 -15.39
N LEU A 326 3.43 0.72 -15.26
CA LEU A 326 2.51 1.65 -15.90
C LEU A 326 2.86 1.85 -17.37
N LEU A 327 1.83 1.88 -18.21
CA LEU A 327 1.96 2.29 -19.60
C LEU A 327 2.34 3.78 -19.69
N HIS A 328 2.99 4.16 -20.79
CA HIS A 328 3.52 5.52 -20.92
C HIS A 328 2.44 6.61 -20.87
N ASN A 329 1.25 6.34 -21.40
CA ASN A 329 0.10 7.24 -21.29
C ASN A 329 -0.37 7.37 -19.83
N GLU A 330 -0.42 6.27 -19.07
CA GLU A 330 -0.82 6.29 -17.66
C GLU A 330 0.17 7.09 -16.80
N VAL A 331 1.47 7.00 -17.09
CA VAL A 331 2.49 7.85 -16.46
C VAL A 331 2.21 9.32 -16.71
N ARG A 332 1.98 9.71 -17.99
CA ARG A 332 1.68 11.11 -18.34
C ARG A 332 0.40 11.61 -17.68
N GLU A 333 -0.63 10.78 -17.60
CA GLU A 333 -1.88 11.11 -16.91
C GLU A 333 -1.68 11.26 -15.40
N ARG A 334 -0.85 10.41 -14.79
CA ARG A 334 -0.50 10.51 -13.37
C ARG A 334 0.28 11.80 -13.08
N GLU A 335 1.27 12.13 -13.90
CA GLU A 335 2.05 13.37 -13.78
C GLU A 335 1.16 14.61 -13.94
N ALA A 336 0.25 14.60 -14.93
CA ALA A 336 -0.70 15.68 -15.13
C ALA A 336 -1.65 15.86 -13.93
N ARG A 337 -2.18 14.75 -13.39
CA ARG A 337 -2.99 14.75 -12.16
C ARG A 337 -2.23 15.32 -10.97
N PHE A 338 -0.98 14.89 -10.78
CA PHE A 338 -0.14 15.40 -9.70
C PHE A 338 0.14 16.90 -9.85
N ALA A 339 0.49 17.36 -11.05
CA ALA A 339 0.74 18.77 -11.32
C ALA A 339 -0.51 19.63 -11.05
N ASP A 340 -1.69 19.16 -11.42
CA ASP A 340 -2.94 19.85 -11.13
C ASP A 340 -3.25 19.92 -9.63
N ALA A 341 -3.12 18.79 -8.93
CA ALA A 341 -3.30 18.72 -7.49
C ALA A 341 -2.30 19.60 -6.73
N HIS A 342 -1.05 19.62 -7.18
CA HIS A 342 0.00 20.47 -6.60
C HIS A 342 -0.32 21.96 -6.76
N ARG A 343 -0.78 22.41 -7.94
CA ARG A 343 -1.25 23.80 -8.13
C ARG A 343 -2.39 24.13 -7.17
N ARG A 344 -3.39 23.27 -7.07
CA ARG A 344 -4.52 23.49 -6.15
C ARG A 344 -4.10 23.58 -4.68
N VAL A 345 -3.12 22.77 -4.28
CA VAL A 345 -2.51 22.85 -2.94
C VAL A 345 -1.74 24.15 -2.75
N ALA A 346 -1.01 24.63 -3.77
CA ALA A 346 -0.30 25.91 -3.71
C ALA A 346 -1.26 27.11 -3.61
N ASP A 347 -2.42 27.04 -4.27
CA ASP A 347 -3.46 28.08 -4.24
C ASP A 347 -4.26 28.08 -2.92
N ALA A 348 -4.16 27.01 -2.12
CA ALA A 348 -4.84 26.90 -0.83
C ALA A 348 -4.15 27.78 0.23
N THR A 349 -4.69 28.98 0.46
CA THR A 349 -4.08 29.99 1.35
C THR A 349 -4.90 30.31 2.61
N ARG A 350 -6.13 29.81 2.72
CA ARG A 350 -7.03 30.06 3.86
C ARG A 350 -7.42 28.76 4.56
N PHE A 351 -7.61 28.83 5.87
CA PHE A 351 -7.94 27.67 6.71
C PHE A 351 -9.01 26.75 6.11
N ALA A 352 -10.19 27.29 5.77
CA ALA A 352 -11.29 26.50 5.19
C ALA A 352 -10.87 25.82 3.87
N THR A 353 -10.21 26.55 2.98
CA THR A 353 -9.76 26.03 1.68
C THR A 353 -8.67 24.97 1.81
N ILE A 354 -7.80 25.08 2.83
CA ILE A 354 -6.78 24.06 3.10
C ILE A 354 -7.43 22.73 3.48
N LEU A 355 -8.40 22.74 4.40
CA LEU A 355 -9.11 21.52 4.81
C LEU A 355 -9.98 20.95 3.69
N ASP A 356 -10.65 21.80 2.91
CA ASP A 356 -11.40 21.37 1.72
C ASP A 356 -10.50 20.70 0.68
N THR A 357 -9.30 21.26 0.46
CA THR A 357 -8.32 20.68 -0.47
C THR A 357 -7.78 19.37 0.06
N ALA A 358 -7.52 19.26 1.37
CA ALA A 358 -7.10 18.01 2.00
C ALA A 358 -8.15 16.90 1.84
N ARG A 359 -9.44 17.23 1.99
CA ARG A 359 -10.54 16.28 1.74
C ARG A 359 -10.63 15.88 0.27
N TRP A 360 -10.47 16.85 -0.64
CA TRP A 360 -10.47 16.56 -2.08
C TRP A 360 -9.34 15.61 -2.51
N LEU A 361 -8.16 15.67 -1.87
CA LEU A 361 -7.04 14.75 -2.16
C LEU A 361 -7.41 13.27 -1.92
N ASP A 362 -8.38 12.97 -1.05
CA ASP A 362 -8.89 11.61 -0.83
C ASP A 362 -9.62 11.06 -2.07
N THR A 363 -10.16 11.94 -2.91
CA THR A 363 -10.93 11.60 -4.13
C THR A 363 -10.22 11.96 -5.44
N ALA A 364 -9.00 12.51 -5.36
CA ALA A 364 -8.28 13.04 -6.52
C ALA A 364 -7.65 11.96 -7.43
N GLY A 365 -7.76 10.68 -7.05
CA GLY A 365 -7.16 9.57 -7.79
C GLY A 365 -5.63 9.64 -7.86
N LEU A 366 -4.98 10.17 -6.82
CA LEU A 366 -3.52 10.23 -6.72
C LEU A 366 -2.98 8.96 -6.06
N GLY A 367 -1.75 8.58 -6.42
CA GLY A 367 -1.05 7.52 -5.69
C GLY A 367 -0.77 7.92 -4.23
N THR A 368 -0.63 6.93 -3.34
CA THR A 368 -0.43 7.13 -1.90
C THR A 368 0.69 8.13 -1.60
N ARG A 369 1.87 7.93 -2.19
CA ARG A 369 3.05 8.79 -2.00
C ARG A 369 2.79 10.25 -2.39
N ASP A 370 2.17 10.46 -3.56
CA ASP A 370 1.85 11.78 -4.11
C ASP A 370 0.84 12.50 -3.20
N SER A 371 -0.17 11.76 -2.74
CA SER A 371 -1.19 12.24 -1.81
C SER A 371 -0.61 12.60 -0.43
N GLN A 372 0.30 11.77 0.11
CA GLN A 372 1.02 12.04 1.37
C GLN A 372 1.86 13.33 1.27
N ALA A 373 2.67 13.47 0.22
CA ALA A 373 3.50 14.65 0.00
C ALA A 373 2.69 15.95 -0.05
N LEU A 374 1.53 15.93 -0.72
CA LEU A 374 0.62 17.07 -0.79
C LEU A 374 -0.08 17.35 0.55
N ARG A 375 -0.46 16.33 1.33
CA ARG A 375 -0.99 16.51 2.69
C ARG A 375 0.03 17.12 3.64
N ILE A 376 1.31 16.73 3.55
CA ILE A 376 2.39 17.33 4.36
C ILE A 376 2.49 18.84 4.07
N LYS A 377 2.39 19.25 2.79
CA LYS A 377 2.40 20.68 2.42
C LYS A 377 1.21 21.45 3.00
N LEU A 378 0.01 20.88 2.92
CA LEU A 378 -1.18 21.47 3.53
C LEU A 378 -1.04 21.55 5.07
N GLY A 379 -0.51 20.51 5.71
CA GLY A 379 -0.22 20.51 7.15
C GLY A 379 0.78 21.61 7.53
N ALA A 380 1.85 21.80 6.75
CA ALA A 380 2.79 22.90 6.95
C ALA A 380 2.14 24.28 6.78
N ALA A 381 1.21 24.43 5.82
CA ALA A 381 0.42 25.66 5.67
C ALA A 381 -0.48 25.93 6.89
N LEU A 382 -1.09 24.89 7.48
CA LEU A 382 -1.86 24.99 8.72
C LEU A 382 -0.99 25.43 9.90
N LEU A 383 0.25 24.95 10.01
CA LEU A 383 1.21 25.45 11.01
C LEU A 383 1.44 26.96 10.87
N GLY A 384 1.58 27.45 9.63
CA GLY A 384 1.79 28.87 9.33
C GLY A 384 0.65 29.78 9.78
N ILE A 385 -0.58 29.27 9.84
CA ILE A 385 -1.76 29.97 10.35
C ILE A 385 -2.16 29.54 11.77
N GLN A 386 -1.26 28.87 12.48
CA GLN A 386 -1.40 28.45 13.88
C GLN A 386 -2.53 27.42 14.16
N ALA A 387 -2.97 26.69 13.13
CA ALA A 387 -3.96 25.62 13.21
C ALA A 387 -3.28 24.26 13.49
N TYR A 388 -2.67 24.12 14.67
CA TYR A 388 -1.77 23.00 14.96
C TYR A 388 -2.49 21.65 15.12
N ALA A 389 -3.71 21.64 15.67
CA ALA A 389 -4.46 20.41 15.86
C ALA A 389 -4.89 19.80 14.52
N GLU A 390 -5.33 20.64 13.58
CA GLU A 390 -5.69 20.25 12.23
C GLU A 390 -4.46 19.84 11.42
N ALA A 391 -3.32 20.51 11.63
CA ALA A 391 -2.06 20.09 11.02
C ALA A 391 -1.70 18.65 11.42
N LEU A 392 -1.83 18.31 12.72
CA LEU A 392 -1.60 16.95 13.20
C LEU A 392 -2.54 15.92 12.56
N GLN A 393 -3.82 16.24 12.37
CA GLN A 393 -4.75 15.33 11.68
C GLN A 393 -4.29 15.01 10.26
N LEU A 394 -3.69 15.98 9.55
CA LEU A 394 -3.11 15.74 8.24
C LEU A 394 -1.81 14.94 8.32
N PHE A 395 -0.94 15.23 9.28
CA PHE A 395 0.31 14.51 9.48
C PHE A 395 0.08 13.04 9.86
N ASP A 396 -0.88 12.74 10.72
CA ASP A 396 -1.22 11.36 11.12
C ASP A 396 -1.66 10.50 9.92
N ARG A 397 -2.29 11.12 8.92
CA ARG A 397 -2.71 10.46 7.67
C ARG A 397 -1.65 10.51 6.55
N SER A 398 -0.47 11.07 6.81
CA SER A 398 0.54 11.32 5.76
C SER A 398 1.96 10.89 6.12
N GLN A 399 2.13 10.01 7.11
CA GLN A 399 3.44 9.48 7.47
C GLN A 399 4.10 8.73 6.31
N PRO A 400 5.23 9.21 5.78
CA PRO A 400 6.02 8.48 4.77
C PRO A 400 6.85 7.36 5.42
N GLU A 401 7.36 6.43 4.61
CA GLU A 401 8.33 5.44 5.09
C GLU A 401 9.71 6.05 5.36
N VAL A 402 10.48 5.41 6.24
CA VAL A 402 11.87 5.80 6.50
C VAL A 402 12.69 5.60 5.21
N GLY A 403 13.36 6.65 4.76
CA GLY A 403 14.07 6.68 3.48
C GLY A 403 13.35 7.48 2.39
N ASP A 404 12.06 7.79 2.55
CA ASP A 404 11.39 8.76 1.67
C ASP A 404 11.94 10.19 1.93
N PRO A 405 12.24 10.98 0.88
CA PRO A 405 12.71 12.36 1.02
C PRO A 405 11.79 13.28 1.85
N GLN A 406 10.49 12.98 1.93
CA GLN A 406 9.50 13.74 2.70
C GLN A 406 9.44 13.34 4.18
N HIS A 407 10.02 12.20 4.58
CA HIS A 407 9.87 11.68 5.93
C HIS A 407 10.45 12.63 6.99
N LYS A 408 11.63 13.22 6.74
CA LYS A 408 12.20 14.25 7.63
C LYS A 408 11.26 15.46 7.78
N ILE A 409 10.73 15.96 6.65
CA ILE A 409 9.86 17.15 6.61
C ILE A 409 8.57 16.89 7.41
N TRP A 410 7.94 15.74 7.19
CA TRP A 410 6.78 15.31 7.97
C TRP A 410 7.09 15.23 9.46
N LEU A 411 8.18 14.57 9.82
CA LEU A 411 8.55 14.31 11.21
C LEU A 411 8.81 15.62 11.98
N LEU A 412 9.61 16.52 11.41
CA LEU A 412 9.93 17.79 12.07
C LEU A 412 8.74 18.75 12.12
N ASN A 413 7.87 18.76 11.10
CA ASN A 413 6.61 19.51 11.17
C ASN A 413 5.67 18.95 12.23
N THR A 414 5.64 17.63 12.42
CA THR A 414 4.85 16.97 13.48
C THR A 414 5.39 17.34 14.87
N VAL A 415 6.71 17.34 15.05
CA VAL A 415 7.36 17.84 16.28
C VAL A 415 6.95 19.29 16.53
N MET A 416 7.02 20.14 15.50
CA MET A 416 6.68 21.55 15.61
C MET A 416 5.21 21.74 16.02
N ALA A 417 4.29 20.96 15.46
CA ALA A 417 2.87 21.02 15.81
C ALA A 417 2.64 20.71 17.29
N TYR A 418 3.20 19.60 17.80
CA TYR A 418 3.09 19.25 19.23
C TYR A 418 3.75 20.28 20.13
N ARG A 419 4.95 20.75 19.79
CA ARG A 419 5.64 21.80 20.54
C ARG A 419 4.76 23.04 20.64
N ARG A 420 4.19 23.52 19.52
CA ARG A 420 3.35 24.72 19.51
C ARG A 420 2.03 24.55 20.25
N LEU A 421 1.41 23.36 20.22
CA LEU A 421 0.25 23.05 21.05
C LEU A 421 0.56 23.19 22.55
N SER A 422 1.73 22.75 23.00
CA SER A 422 2.13 22.91 24.41
C SER A 422 2.27 24.38 24.84
N GLU A 423 2.49 25.29 23.88
CA GLU A 423 2.65 26.73 24.10
C GLU A 423 1.30 27.49 24.14
N GLN A 424 0.19 26.88 23.72
CA GLN A 424 -1.10 27.56 23.64
C GLN A 424 -1.72 27.90 25.01
N THR A 425 -2.45 29.02 25.04
CA THR A 425 -3.26 29.43 26.19
C THR A 425 -4.51 28.54 26.29
N GLY A 426 -4.85 28.07 27.50
CA GLY A 426 -6.03 27.24 27.74
C GLY A 426 -5.78 25.73 27.75
N VAL A 427 -4.56 25.29 27.41
CA VAL A 427 -4.14 23.89 27.52
C VAL A 427 -3.79 23.57 28.97
N THR A 428 -4.30 22.45 29.49
CA THR A 428 -4.06 22.01 30.87
C THR A 428 -2.59 21.60 31.07
N PRO A 429 -2.05 21.66 32.30
CA PRO A 429 -0.68 21.20 32.57
C PRO A 429 -0.40 19.77 32.12
N GLN A 430 -1.40 18.88 32.22
CA GLN A 430 -1.27 17.48 31.80
C GLN A 430 -1.17 17.35 30.28
N GLU A 431 -2.00 18.08 29.52
CA GLU A 431 -1.94 18.10 28.06
C GLU A 431 -0.63 18.73 27.57
N LYS A 432 -0.16 19.80 28.21
CA LYS A 432 1.15 20.39 27.90
C LYS A 432 2.27 19.37 28.04
N LEU A 433 2.30 18.65 29.16
CA LEU A 433 3.30 17.60 29.38
C LEU A 433 3.20 16.50 28.33
N ALA A 434 1.99 16.05 27.98
CA ALA A 434 1.79 15.03 26.94
C ALA A 434 2.28 15.49 25.56
N HIS A 435 2.02 16.74 25.19
CA HIS A 435 2.50 17.31 23.93
C HIS A 435 4.03 17.46 23.89
N VAL A 436 4.66 17.93 24.98
CA VAL A 436 6.12 18.03 25.09
C VAL A 436 6.77 16.65 25.00
N ASP A 437 6.25 15.68 25.75
CA ASP A 437 6.72 14.29 25.74
C ASP A 437 6.58 13.63 24.36
N ARG A 438 5.49 13.91 23.64
CA ARG A 438 5.31 13.46 22.26
C ARG A 438 6.31 14.12 21.30
N ALA A 439 6.52 15.43 21.39
CA ALA A 439 7.50 16.15 20.59
C ALA A 439 8.92 15.63 20.85
N GLN A 440 9.29 15.38 22.10
CA GLN A 440 10.59 14.83 22.48
C GLN A 440 10.82 13.44 21.89
N ARG A 441 9.86 12.52 22.02
CA ARG A 441 9.99 11.17 21.43
C ARG A 441 10.16 11.20 19.92
N LEU A 442 9.53 12.15 19.24
CA LEU A 442 9.66 12.33 17.80
C LEU A 442 11.03 12.91 17.42
N LEU A 443 11.61 13.79 18.23
CA LEU A 443 12.99 14.26 18.07
C LEU A 443 14.00 13.12 18.29
N GLU A 444 13.80 12.29 19.32
CA GLU A 444 14.59 11.08 19.54
C GLU A 444 14.48 10.11 18.35
N LYS A 445 13.27 9.96 17.80
CA LYS A 445 13.06 9.18 16.57
C LYS A 445 13.82 9.80 15.40
N ALA A 446 13.77 11.11 15.21
CA ALA A 446 14.47 11.79 14.13
C ALA A 446 15.97 11.53 14.17
N VAL A 447 16.59 11.58 15.36
CA VAL A 447 18.01 11.24 15.54
C VAL A 447 18.27 9.77 15.20
N ARG A 448 17.43 8.83 15.68
CA ARG A 448 17.56 7.39 15.36
C ARG A 448 17.43 7.10 13.86
N ASP A 449 16.57 7.84 13.16
CA ASP A 449 16.35 7.69 11.72
C ASP A 449 17.44 8.39 10.87
N GLY A 450 18.45 8.99 11.49
CA GLY A 450 19.58 9.64 10.80
C GLY A 450 19.36 11.12 10.45
N TYR A 451 18.34 11.78 11.01
CA TYR A 451 18.06 13.21 10.79
C TYR A 451 18.61 14.11 11.91
N GLY A 452 19.64 13.67 12.65
CA GLY A 452 20.26 14.46 13.70
C GLY A 452 21.11 15.60 13.14
N ASP A 453 20.48 16.71 12.74
CA ASP A 453 21.14 17.90 12.20
C ASP A 453 20.79 19.18 12.98
N SER A 454 21.33 20.30 12.51
CA SER A 454 21.19 21.62 13.15
C SER A 454 19.73 22.05 13.37
N GLU A 455 18.84 21.70 12.45
CA GLU A 455 17.41 21.98 12.55
C GLU A 455 16.76 21.14 13.66
N THR A 456 17.00 19.82 13.67
CA THR A 456 16.44 18.91 14.67
C THR A 456 16.88 19.28 16.08
N TYR A 457 18.18 19.49 16.26
CA TYR A 457 18.74 19.90 17.55
C TYR A 457 18.37 21.34 17.93
N GLY A 458 18.19 22.22 16.95
CA GLY A 458 17.68 23.57 17.15
C GLY A 458 16.26 23.60 17.70
N ILE A 459 15.37 22.75 17.15
CA ILE A 459 14.01 22.55 17.68
C ILE A 459 14.06 22.00 19.11
N TRP A 460 14.95 21.05 19.38
CA TRP A 460 15.10 20.44 20.70
C TRP A 460 15.57 21.46 21.76
N GLY A 461 16.64 22.20 21.48
CA GLY A 461 17.10 23.27 22.39
C GLY A 461 16.01 24.34 22.59
N GLY A 462 15.28 24.68 21.54
CA GLY A 462 14.16 25.61 21.60
C GLY A 462 12.97 25.11 22.42
N MET A 463 12.78 23.78 22.54
CA MET A 463 11.77 23.16 23.39
C MET A 463 12.19 23.21 24.87
N ILE A 464 13.46 22.91 25.18
CA ILE A 464 14.01 23.02 26.54
C ILE A 464 13.93 24.46 27.04
N LYS A 465 14.28 25.45 26.19
CA LYS A 465 14.12 26.87 26.50
C LYS A 465 12.69 27.23 26.93
N ARG A 466 11.68 26.64 26.26
CA ARG A 466 10.25 26.86 26.56
C ARG A 466 9.81 26.14 27.83
N GLU A 467 10.36 24.97 28.12
CA GLU A 467 10.16 24.29 29.40
C GLU A 467 10.59 25.21 30.56
N ILE A 468 11.79 25.78 30.50
CA ILE A 468 12.32 26.71 31.51
C ILE A 468 11.37 27.90 31.71
N GLN A 469 10.93 28.53 30.61
CA GLN A 469 10.02 29.69 30.68
C GLN A 469 8.63 29.32 31.24
N SER A 470 8.07 28.20 30.78
CA SER A 470 6.70 27.80 31.16
C SER A 470 6.60 27.30 32.60
N ALA A 471 7.67 26.68 33.13
CA ALA A 471 7.75 26.25 34.51
C ALA A 471 8.00 27.44 35.48
N GLY A 472 8.41 28.60 34.98
CA GLY A 472 8.68 29.80 35.78
C GLY A 472 9.78 29.57 36.82
N LEU A 473 10.75 28.72 36.49
CA LEU A 473 11.80 28.32 37.44
C LEU A 473 12.71 29.52 37.76
N PRO A 474 13.05 29.77 39.03
CA PRO A 474 14.05 30.78 39.38
C PRO A 474 15.42 30.46 38.79
N ARG A 475 16.25 31.48 38.60
CA ARG A 475 17.63 31.33 38.13
C ARG A 475 18.47 30.43 39.05
N GLU A 476 18.23 30.53 40.34
CA GLU A 476 18.98 29.81 41.38
C GLU A 476 18.54 28.35 41.54
N ASP A 477 17.42 27.96 40.92
CA ASP A 477 16.89 26.60 41.00
C ASP A 477 17.87 25.60 40.36
N PRO A 478 18.23 24.50 41.07
CA PRO A 478 19.08 23.46 40.51
C PRO A 478 18.58 22.90 39.17
N ARG A 479 17.26 22.76 39.02
CA ARG A 479 16.62 22.28 37.78
C ARG A 479 16.85 23.25 36.63
N THR A 480 16.85 24.56 36.88
CA THR A 480 17.17 25.56 35.85
C THR A 480 18.58 25.35 35.30
N ARG A 481 19.55 25.04 36.16
CA ARG A 481 20.95 24.78 35.75
C ARG A 481 21.07 23.49 34.93
N GLU A 482 20.37 22.43 35.34
CA GLU A 482 20.30 21.16 34.59
C GLU A 482 19.71 21.40 33.19
N LEU A 483 18.61 22.14 33.10
CA LEU A 483 17.97 22.45 31.83
C LEU A 483 18.85 23.35 30.94
N PHE A 484 19.60 24.32 31.50
CA PHE A 484 20.58 25.09 30.71
C PHE A 484 21.69 24.20 30.16
N THR A 485 22.17 23.25 30.95
CA THR A 485 23.20 22.29 30.52
C THR A 485 22.67 21.42 29.40
N ALA A 486 21.48 20.84 29.55
CA ALA A 486 20.82 20.05 28.52
C ALA A 486 20.55 20.88 27.25
N MET A 487 20.14 22.15 27.40
CA MET A 487 19.94 23.07 26.28
C MET A 487 21.26 23.32 25.52
N ALA A 488 22.37 23.55 26.23
CA ALA A 488 23.69 23.75 25.64
C ALA A 488 24.16 22.49 24.92
N GLU A 489 23.97 21.31 25.52
CA GLU A 489 24.28 20.03 24.87
C GLU A 489 23.52 19.87 23.56
N LYS A 490 22.20 20.11 23.53
CA LYS A 490 21.44 19.97 22.27
C LYS A 490 21.90 20.95 21.21
N TYR A 491 22.08 22.23 21.54
CA TYR A 491 22.58 23.18 20.54
C TYR A 491 24.00 22.85 20.07
N ARG A 492 24.87 22.32 20.95
CA ARG A 492 26.23 21.87 20.61
C ARG A 492 26.19 20.70 19.64
N GLU A 493 25.40 19.67 19.93
CA GLU A 493 25.21 18.52 19.04
C GLU A 493 24.74 18.94 17.64
N GLY A 494 23.87 19.95 17.54
CA GLY A 494 23.46 20.53 16.26
C GLY A 494 24.56 21.34 15.58
N PHE A 495 25.26 22.18 16.33
CA PHE A 495 26.33 23.04 15.82
C PHE A 495 27.52 22.23 15.32
N ASP A 496 27.96 21.20 16.04
CA ASP A 496 29.14 20.40 15.67
C ASP A 496 28.92 19.56 14.40
N ARG A 497 27.66 19.16 14.13
CA ARG A 497 27.31 18.39 12.93
C ARG A 497 27.10 19.26 11.70
N ASP A 498 26.36 20.34 11.84
CA ASP A 498 26.01 21.27 10.76
C ASP A 498 26.00 22.71 11.29
N PRO A 499 27.17 23.36 11.38
CA PRO A 499 27.27 24.68 12.00
C PRO A 499 26.42 25.72 11.25
N SER A 500 25.55 26.43 11.99
CA SER A 500 24.73 27.51 11.45
C SER A 500 24.80 28.73 12.37
N TYR A 501 24.47 29.92 11.84
CA TYR A 501 24.38 31.10 12.70
C TYR A 501 23.26 30.97 13.74
N TYR A 502 22.20 30.20 13.44
CA TYR A 502 21.07 29.99 14.34
C TYR A 502 21.43 29.08 15.51
N THR A 503 21.99 27.91 15.24
CA THR A 503 22.46 27.00 16.31
C THR A 503 23.60 27.61 17.10
N GLY A 504 24.51 28.34 16.44
CA GLY A 504 25.63 29.00 17.07
C GLY A 504 25.23 30.07 18.08
N ILE A 505 24.32 31.00 17.72
CA ILE A 505 23.90 32.04 18.66
C ILE A 505 23.13 31.48 19.87
N ASN A 506 22.30 30.46 19.64
CA ASN A 506 21.57 29.81 20.73
C ASN A 506 22.49 28.94 21.62
N LEU A 507 23.55 28.36 21.05
CA LEU A 507 24.59 27.67 21.81
C LEU A 507 25.33 28.65 22.73
N LEU A 508 25.74 29.82 22.22
CA LEU A 508 26.39 30.85 23.04
C LEU A 508 25.50 31.31 24.20
N LEU A 509 24.22 31.56 23.92
CA LEU A 509 23.23 31.85 24.95
C LEU A 509 23.19 30.73 26.01
N ALA A 510 23.07 29.47 25.59
CA ALA A 510 22.98 28.34 26.50
C ALA A 510 24.24 28.13 27.34
N MET A 511 25.42 28.22 26.71
CA MET A 511 26.72 28.11 27.38
C MET A 511 26.89 29.17 28.47
N ARG A 512 26.51 30.42 28.17
CA ARG A 512 26.57 31.53 29.11
C ARG A 512 25.68 31.28 30.34
N LEU A 513 24.49 30.71 30.11
CA LEU A 513 23.53 30.47 31.19
C LEU A 513 23.88 29.23 32.02
N CYS A 514 24.51 28.21 31.44
CA CYS A 514 24.95 27.02 32.19
C CYS A 514 26.31 27.19 32.89
N SER A 515 27.09 28.24 32.57
CA SER A 515 28.47 28.43 33.04
C SER A 515 28.65 29.74 33.83
N PRO A 516 28.18 29.82 35.09
CA PRO A 516 28.24 31.08 35.87
C PRO A 516 29.65 31.55 36.20
N GLU A 517 30.62 30.63 36.33
CA GLU A 517 32.00 30.95 36.71
C GLU A 517 32.86 31.45 35.55
N ARG A 518 32.44 31.19 34.29
CA ARG A 518 33.09 31.61 33.03
C ARG A 518 34.62 31.48 33.10
N ASP A 519 35.11 30.25 33.28
CA ASP A 519 36.54 29.98 33.36
C ASP A 519 37.27 30.16 32.01
N GLY A 520 38.57 29.86 31.96
CA GLY A 520 39.35 29.98 30.71
C GLY A 520 38.82 29.10 29.58
N ARG A 521 38.37 27.88 29.89
CA ARG A 521 37.83 26.94 28.91
C ARG A 521 36.53 27.47 28.29
N PHE A 522 35.65 28.03 29.11
CA PHE A 522 34.45 28.71 28.63
C PHE A 522 34.80 29.81 27.63
N HIS A 523 35.77 30.69 27.95
CA HIS A 523 36.13 31.80 27.08
C HIS A 523 36.73 31.35 25.74
N ASP A 524 37.57 30.32 25.75
CA ASP A 524 38.15 29.74 24.54
C ASP A 524 37.04 29.21 23.61
N GLU A 525 36.16 28.36 24.14
CA GLU A 525 35.06 27.75 23.38
C GLU A 525 34.04 28.81 22.91
N PHE A 526 33.68 29.75 23.79
CA PHE A 526 32.75 30.84 23.48
C PHE A 526 33.28 31.75 22.36
N THR A 527 34.59 32.02 22.36
CA THR A 527 35.25 32.80 21.31
C THR A 527 35.24 32.06 19.97
N GLU A 528 35.53 30.76 19.98
CA GLU A 528 35.53 29.92 18.78
C GLU A 528 34.14 29.85 18.14
N ILE A 529 33.12 29.47 18.92
CA ILE A 529 31.73 29.39 18.47
C ILE A 529 31.24 30.77 18.02
N GLY A 530 31.62 31.84 18.74
CA GLY A 530 31.31 33.22 18.37
C GLY A 530 31.90 33.63 17.02
N ALA A 531 33.15 33.26 16.75
CA ALA A 531 33.82 33.54 15.48
C ALA A 531 33.16 32.78 14.32
N ALA A 532 32.85 31.50 14.50
CA ALA A 532 32.14 30.69 13.52
C ALA A 532 30.71 31.22 13.26
N THR A 533 29.95 31.51 14.31
CA THR A 533 28.61 32.12 14.22
C THR A 533 28.63 33.41 13.40
N ARG A 534 29.60 34.29 13.67
CA ARG A 534 29.83 35.54 12.91
C ARG A 534 30.12 35.26 11.44
N LEU A 535 30.97 34.29 11.15
CA LEU A 535 31.32 33.91 9.79
C LEU A 535 30.07 33.49 9.01
N PHE A 536 29.24 32.61 9.59
CA PHE A 536 28.00 32.13 8.94
C PHE A 536 26.98 33.25 8.74
N ALA A 537 26.76 34.11 9.74
CA ALA A 537 25.85 35.25 9.61
C ALA A 537 26.33 36.23 8.52
N ASN A 538 27.63 36.55 8.48
CA ASN A 538 28.18 37.41 7.43
C ASN A 538 28.09 36.78 6.04
N ARG A 539 28.24 35.45 5.93
CA ARG A 539 28.08 34.74 4.66
C ARG A 539 26.64 34.78 4.18
N ALA A 540 25.67 34.58 5.07
CA ALA A 540 24.24 34.73 4.76
C ALA A 540 23.95 36.14 4.23
N LEU A 541 24.47 37.19 4.88
CA LEU A 541 24.29 38.58 4.44
C LEU A 541 24.98 38.94 3.11
N ARG A 542 26.00 38.17 2.70
CA ARG A 542 26.59 38.33 1.36
C ARG A 542 25.67 37.77 0.28
N TRP A 543 24.92 36.72 0.59
CA TRP A 543 23.97 36.08 -0.32
C TRP A 543 22.65 36.84 -0.38
N ASP A 544 22.10 37.16 0.79
CA ASP A 544 20.90 37.97 0.96
C ASP A 544 21.16 39.09 1.97
N ARG A 545 21.37 40.30 1.44
CA ARG A 545 21.59 41.47 2.29
C ARG A 545 20.39 41.79 3.17
N SER A 546 19.19 41.28 2.87
CA SER A 546 17.95 41.52 3.61
C SER A 546 17.67 40.50 4.71
N ASP A 547 18.53 39.48 4.89
CA ASP A 547 18.36 38.46 5.94
C ASP A 547 18.36 39.09 7.34
N VAL A 548 17.15 39.21 7.91
CA VAL A 548 16.92 39.79 9.22
C VAL A 548 17.48 38.91 10.33
N TRP A 549 17.42 37.57 10.18
CA TRP A 549 17.91 36.64 11.20
C TRP A 549 19.43 36.70 11.32
N ALA A 550 20.15 36.83 10.21
CA ALA A 550 21.58 37.04 10.23
C ALA A 550 21.95 38.39 10.89
N ARG A 551 21.20 39.47 10.65
CA ARG A 551 21.42 40.77 11.32
C ARG A 551 21.15 40.71 12.82
N LEU A 552 20.04 40.08 13.22
CA LEU A 552 19.71 39.87 14.64
C LEU A 552 20.77 39.02 15.34
N THR A 553 21.27 37.98 14.66
CA THR A 553 22.36 37.15 15.16
C THR A 553 23.63 37.97 15.40
N LEU A 554 24.00 38.86 14.49
CA LEU A 554 25.17 39.74 14.69
C LEU A 554 24.97 40.75 15.82
N ALA A 555 23.75 41.27 15.98
CA ALA A 555 23.39 42.16 17.10
C ALA A 555 23.50 41.43 18.44
N GLU A 556 22.99 40.21 18.52
CA GLU A 556 23.03 39.38 19.72
C GLU A 556 24.44 38.88 20.03
N LEU A 557 25.23 38.56 19.02
CA LEU A 557 26.64 38.22 19.22
C LEU A 557 27.43 39.40 19.80
N ALA A 558 27.16 40.63 19.33
CA ALA A 558 27.76 41.83 19.90
C ALA A 558 27.31 42.06 21.35
N LEU A 559 26.04 41.78 21.67
CA LEU A 559 25.53 41.82 23.04
C LEU A 559 26.28 40.83 23.94
N HIS A 560 26.39 39.58 23.52
CA HIS A 560 27.10 38.54 24.25
C HIS A 560 28.57 38.92 24.52
N GLN A 561 29.24 39.51 23.54
CA GLN A 561 30.61 40.01 23.72
C GLN A 561 30.71 41.19 24.68
N ALA A 562 29.76 42.13 24.61
CA ALA A 562 29.72 43.27 25.53
C ALA A 562 29.56 42.79 26.97
N LEU A 563 28.66 41.82 27.21
CA LEU A 563 28.35 41.26 28.52
C LEU A 563 29.43 40.32 29.11
N GLU A 564 30.59 40.16 28.45
CA GLU A 564 31.79 39.56 29.09
C GLU A 564 32.64 40.61 29.82
N ASN A 565 32.37 41.91 29.60
CA ASN A 565 33.06 42.97 30.33
C ASN A 565 32.38 43.22 31.68
N THR A 566 33.16 43.58 32.70
CA THR A 566 32.67 43.94 34.04
C THR A 566 31.75 45.16 34.05
N ALA A 567 31.92 46.08 33.09
CA ALA A 567 31.04 47.22 32.85
C ALA A 567 30.66 47.24 31.35
N PRO A 568 29.60 46.52 30.96
CA PRO A 568 29.27 46.30 29.56
C PRO A 568 28.72 47.59 28.90
N ASP A 569 29.32 47.99 27.78
CA ASP A 569 28.77 49.04 26.91
C ASP A 569 27.81 48.43 25.87
N LEU A 570 26.52 48.71 26.03
CA LEU A 570 25.47 48.18 25.15
C LEU A 570 25.09 49.12 24.00
N THR A 571 25.82 50.22 23.80
CA THR A 571 25.54 51.20 22.72
C THR A 571 25.68 50.56 21.33
N GLY A 572 26.76 49.80 21.11
CA GLY A 572 26.99 49.06 19.86
C GLY A 572 25.91 48.00 19.58
N PRO A 573 25.65 47.06 20.51
CA PRO A 573 24.57 46.09 20.38
C PRO A 573 23.20 46.73 20.12
N ALA A 574 22.84 47.80 20.84
CA ALA A 574 21.58 48.53 20.63
C ALA A 574 21.46 49.07 19.19
N ALA A 575 22.52 49.67 18.66
CA ALA A 575 22.53 50.18 17.28
C ALA A 575 22.33 49.07 16.24
N LEU A 576 22.91 47.88 16.47
CA LEU A 576 22.74 46.73 15.59
C LEU A 576 21.30 46.18 15.65
N TYR A 577 20.72 46.03 16.83
CA TYR A 577 19.32 45.62 16.98
C TYR A 577 18.36 46.59 16.29
N LEU A 578 18.51 47.90 16.52
CA LEU A 578 17.70 48.92 15.85
C LEU A 578 17.84 48.86 14.32
N THR A 579 19.05 48.60 13.83
CA THR A 579 19.29 48.45 12.38
C THR A 579 18.59 47.21 11.83
N ALA A 580 18.59 46.09 12.56
CA ALA A 580 17.87 44.89 12.18
C ALA A 580 16.34 45.10 12.22
N PHE A 581 15.83 45.77 13.26
CA PHE A 581 14.39 46.01 13.46
C PHE A 581 13.75 46.85 12.37
N ARG A 582 14.50 47.76 11.73
CA ARG A 582 14.01 48.57 10.58
C ARG A 582 13.47 47.74 9.42
N THR A 583 13.93 46.50 9.27
CA THR A 583 13.51 45.60 8.20
C THR A 583 12.82 44.34 8.72
N ALA A 584 12.67 44.21 10.03
CA ALA A 584 12.07 43.05 10.66
C ALA A 584 10.54 43.15 10.68
N ASN A 585 9.86 42.02 10.52
CA ASN A 585 8.43 41.93 10.74
C ASN A 585 8.11 41.85 12.27
N PRO A 586 6.84 42.03 12.68
CA PRO A 586 6.46 41.98 14.09
C PRO A 586 6.87 40.69 14.82
N ASP A 587 6.78 39.54 14.16
CA ASP A 587 7.13 38.24 14.76
C ASP A 587 8.64 38.11 15.01
N GLN A 588 9.46 38.61 14.09
CA GLN A 588 10.91 38.67 14.23
C GLN A 588 11.33 39.59 15.38
N ILE A 589 10.68 40.76 15.48
CA ILE A 589 10.91 41.69 16.59
C ILE A 589 10.51 41.04 17.92
N ALA A 590 9.34 40.41 17.98
CA ALA A 590 8.87 39.70 19.16
C ALA A 590 9.82 38.56 19.56
N SER A 591 10.35 37.81 18.59
CA SER A 591 11.34 36.75 18.83
C SER A 591 12.61 37.30 19.48
N ALA A 592 13.20 38.36 18.90
CA ALA A 592 14.39 39.00 19.45
C ALA A 592 14.15 39.54 20.87
N ARG A 593 12.99 40.16 21.11
CA ARG A 593 12.59 40.66 22.43
C ARG A 593 12.43 39.54 23.45
N ASN A 594 11.78 38.44 23.07
CA ASN A 594 11.63 37.27 23.93
C ASN A 594 12.99 36.68 24.33
N GLN A 595 13.99 36.77 23.45
CA GLN A 595 15.35 36.32 23.73
C GLN A 595 16.08 37.24 24.71
N LEU A 596 15.96 38.57 24.52
CA LEU A 596 16.46 39.56 25.48
C LEU A 596 15.78 39.43 26.85
N GLU A 597 14.47 39.19 26.87
CA GLU A 597 13.72 39.01 28.11
C GLU A 597 14.12 37.73 28.85
N PHE A 598 14.42 36.66 28.11
CA PHE A 598 14.99 35.45 28.66
C PHE A 598 16.37 35.72 29.29
N LEU A 599 17.25 36.46 28.59
CA LEU A 599 18.53 36.90 29.15
C LEU A 599 18.35 37.79 30.39
N ARG A 600 17.40 38.73 30.37
CA ARG A 600 17.08 39.62 31.51
C ARG A 600 16.71 38.82 32.75
N THR A 601 15.99 37.71 32.55
CA THR A 601 15.50 36.86 33.64
C THR A 601 16.62 35.99 34.23
N TYR A 602 17.54 35.50 33.40
CA TYR A 602 18.44 34.41 33.78
C TYR A 602 19.94 34.74 33.77
N ASP A 603 20.38 35.86 33.18
CA ASP A 603 21.79 36.27 33.17
C ASP A 603 22.14 37.18 34.36
N SER A 604 23.43 37.48 34.53
CA SER A 604 23.99 38.34 35.59
C SER A 604 23.82 39.85 35.36
N PHE A 605 23.26 40.29 34.24
CA PHE A 605 23.15 41.70 33.85
C PHE A 605 21.70 42.16 33.61
N PRO A 606 20.76 41.92 34.54
CA PRO A 606 19.34 42.22 34.33
C PRO A 606 19.09 43.73 34.14
N THR A 607 19.86 44.59 34.80
CA THR A 607 19.70 46.05 34.72
C THR A 607 20.10 46.56 33.35
N GLU A 608 21.24 46.12 32.83
CA GLU A 608 21.77 46.55 31.54
C GLU A 608 20.88 46.06 30.40
N ILE A 609 20.39 44.82 30.48
CA ILE A 609 19.42 44.29 29.52
C ILE A 609 18.09 45.06 29.60
N THR A 610 17.65 45.46 30.79
CA THR A 610 16.47 46.32 30.96
C THR A 610 16.66 47.66 30.26
N THR A 611 17.83 48.28 30.40
CA THR A 611 18.18 49.52 29.68
C THR A 611 18.18 49.32 28.17
N LEU A 612 18.75 48.22 27.68
CA LEU A 612 18.74 47.87 26.25
C LEU A 612 17.31 47.73 25.72
N LEU A 613 16.45 46.97 26.40
CA LEU A 613 15.05 46.80 26.03
C LEU A 613 14.32 48.15 25.99
N GLY A 614 14.53 49.01 26.98
CA GLY A 614 13.96 50.37 27.01
C GLY A 614 14.41 51.24 25.83
N HIS A 615 15.68 51.15 25.41
CA HIS A 615 16.16 51.83 24.19
C HIS A 615 15.50 51.29 22.91
N LEU A 616 15.20 50.00 22.86
CA LEU A 616 14.51 49.37 21.73
C LEU A 616 13.01 49.68 21.70
N ASP A 617 12.40 50.10 22.80
CA ASP A 617 10.97 50.48 22.90
C ASP A 617 10.68 51.92 22.46
N GLN A 618 11.68 52.79 22.49
CA GLN A 618 11.51 54.22 22.19
C GLN A 618 11.50 54.55 20.69
N ARG A 619 11.70 53.56 19.81
CA ARG A 619 11.86 53.71 18.35
C ARG A 619 11.30 52.51 17.61
#